data_AF-A0A0F9LLC9-F1
#
_entry.id   AF-A0A0F9LLC9-F1
#
_cell.length_a   1.000
_cell.length_b   1.000
_cell.length_c   1.000
_cell.angle_alpha   90.00
_cell.angle_beta   90.00
_cell.angle_gamma   90.00
#
_symmetry.space_group_name_H-M   'P 1'
#
loop_
_entity.id
_entity.type
_entity.pdbx_description
1 polymer ?
#
loop_
_entity_poly.entity_id
_entity_poly.type
_entity_poly.pdbx_seq_one_letter_code
_entity_poly.pdbx_strand_id
1 'polypeptide(L)'
;MWYDTIQRGMMDKLTDGHRIAVLGDRVAVLADTDVCGHTHDVGSERFLIRWGYGHIEGTPHEEFKDLPKVSGFKCIGEHFPDEEAEAEVSWVEAERWVREEREGFDG
;
A
#
# COMPACT_ATOMS: atom_id res chain seq x y z
N MET A 1 12.17 13.44 4.04
CA MET A 1 12.17 13.84 2.61
C MET A 1 11.39 12.82 1.79
N TRP A 2 10.13 12.56 2.16
CA TRP A 2 9.29 11.54 1.49
C TRP A 2 8.54 12.13 0.29
N TYR A 3 8.10 13.38 0.40
CA TYR A 3 7.28 14.09 -0.60
C TYR A 3 7.93 14.21 -1.99
N ASP A 4 9.21 14.61 -2.09
CA ASP A 4 9.89 14.78 -3.38
C ASP A 4 10.10 13.47 -4.16
N THR A 5 10.23 12.35 -3.44
CA THR A 5 10.42 11.01 -4.04
C THR A 5 9.09 10.43 -4.52
N ILE A 6 7.99 10.68 -3.80
CA ILE A 6 6.64 10.22 -4.16
C ILE A 6 6.10 10.97 -5.39
N GLN A 7 6.36 12.28 -5.50
CA GLN A 7 5.88 13.08 -6.65
C GLN A 7 6.57 12.77 -7.99
N ARG A 8 7.69 12.03 -7.99
CA ARG A 8 8.38 11.61 -9.23
C ARG A 8 7.87 10.28 -9.81
N GLY A 9 6.78 9.72 -9.27
CA GLY A 9 5.99 8.71 -9.96
C GLY A 9 6.44 7.26 -9.80
N MET A 10 7.26 6.92 -8.79
CA MET A 10 7.47 5.52 -8.39
C MET A 10 8.16 5.47 -7.02
N MET A 11 7.40 5.27 -5.95
CA MET A 11 7.95 4.56 -4.79
C MET A 11 7.67 3.08 -5.04
N ASP A 12 8.68 2.36 -5.52
CA ASP A 12 8.77 0.93 -5.31
C ASP A 12 9.67 0.71 -4.09
N LYS A 13 9.15 -0.06 -3.15
CA LYS A 13 9.80 -0.59 -1.94
C LYS A 13 9.90 0.37 -0.75
N LEU A 14 9.33 -0.09 0.37
CA LEU A 14 9.81 0.29 1.69
C LEU A 14 10.17 -0.96 2.47
N THR A 15 11.46 -1.30 2.38
CA THR A 15 12.15 -2.44 3.01
C THR A 15 11.84 -2.57 4.50
N ASP A 16 11.79 -3.82 4.97
CA ASP A 16 11.28 -4.32 6.27
C ASP A 16 9.82 -4.82 6.22
N GLY A 17 9.52 -5.72 5.27
CA GLY A 17 8.23 -6.43 5.18
C GLY A 17 7.08 -5.65 4.55
N HIS A 18 7.15 -4.31 4.51
CA HIS A 18 6.10 -3.45 3.98
C HIS A 18 6.34 -3.08 2.51
N ARG A 19 5.29 -2.71 1.77
CA ARG A 19 5.40 -2.14 0.41
C ARG A 19 4.29 -1.13 0.18
N ILE A 20 4.59 -0.11 -0.61
CA ILE A 20 3.62 0.85 -1.10
C ILE A 20 3.90 1.14 -2.56
N ALA A 21 2.85 1.27 -3.37
CA ALA A 21 2.91 1.68 -4.77
C ALA A 21 1.91 2.82 -4.97
N VAL A 22 2.32 3.85 -5.70
CA VAL A 22 1.52 5.08 -5.87
C VAL A 22 1.63 5.59 -7.31
N LEU A 23 0.49 5.87 -7.93
CA LEU A 23 0.40 6.57 -9.22
C LEU A 23 -0.79 7.53 -9.21
N GLY A 24 -0.50 8.84 -9.20
CA GLY A 24 -1.55 9.85 -9.04
C GLY A 24 -2.24 9.72 -7.68
N ASP A 25 -3.56 9.48 -7.71
CA ASP A 25 -4.40 9.23 -6.53
C ASP A 25 -4.57 7.74 -6.22
N ARG A 26 -3.94 6.84 -7.00
CA ARG A 26 -4.01 5.39 -6.78
C ARG A 26 -2.91 4.95 -5.85
N VAL A 27 -3.28 4.13 -4.88
CA VAL A 27 -2.39 3.64 -3.83
C VAL A 27 -2.64 2.14 -3.65
N ALA A 28 -1.56 1.36 -3.58
CA ALA A 28 -1.56 -0.01 -3.09
C ALA A 28 -0.58 -0.13 -1.93
N VAL A 29 -0.94 -0.88 -0.90
CA VAL A 29 -0.16 -1.11 0.30
C VAL A 29 -0.12 -2.61 0.56
N LEU A 30 1.05 -3.13 0.90
CA LEU A 30 1.24 -4.39 1.60
C LEU A 30 1.88 -4.07 2.95
N ALA A 31 1.31 -4.61 4.02
CA ALA A 31 1.89 -4.53 5.35
C ALA A 31 2.09 -5.95 5.92
N ASP A 32 3.24 -6.17 6.56
CA ASP A 32 3.55 -7.39 7.31
C ASP A 32 3.34 -7.07 8.80
N THR A 33 2.27 -7.60 9.36
CA THR A 33 1.85 -7.32 10.74
C THR A 33 2.80 -7.90 11.77
N ASP A 34 3.55 -8.95 11.42
CA ASP A 34 4.56 -9.55 12.32
C ASP A 34 5.73 -8.59 12.53
N VAL A 35 6.05 -7.76 11.53
CA VAL A 35 7.13 -6.78 11.62
C VAL A 35 6.70 -5.57 12.48
N CYS A 36 5.41 -5.32 12.59
CA CYS A 36 4.90 -4.13 13.28
C CYS A 36 4.82 -4.25 14.81
N GLY A 37 4.99 -5.44 15.41
CA GLY A 37 5.16 -5.58 16.86
C GLY A 37 3.93 -5.19 17.71
N HIS A 38 2.77 -5.00 17.07
CA HIS A 38 1.48 -4.83 17.72
C HIS A 38 0.44 -5.76 17.07
N THR A 39 -0.42 -6.33 17.90
CA THR A 39 -1.52 -7.20 17.50
C THR A 39 -2.55 -6.34 16.77
N HIS A 40 -2.82 -6.63 15.51
CA HIS A 40 -3.82 -5.89 14.76
C HIS A 40 -5.22 -6.30 15.23
N ASP A 41 -6.11 -5.34 15.44
CA ASP A 41 -7.54 -5.59 15.72
C ASP A 41 -8.29 -6.17 14.49
N VAL A 42 -7.60 -6.28 13.35
CA VAL A 42 -8.04 -6.93 12.12
C VAL A 42 -7.38 -8.30 12.02
N GLY A 43 -7.96 -9.25 12.77
CA GLY A 43 -7.72 -10.68 12.68
C GLY A 43 -6.28 -11.16 12.90
N SER A 44 -6.07 -12.46 12.81
CA SER A 44 -4.78 -13.12 13.06
C SER A 44 -3.89 -13.16 11.82
N GLU A 45 -4.27 -12.48 10.74
CA GLU A 45 -3.64 -12.57 9.44
C GLU A 45 -2.30 -11.82 9.41
N ARG A 46 -1.25 -12.48 8.90
CA ARG A 46 0.11 -11.93 8.86
C ARG A 46 0.28 -10.75 7.89
N PHE A 47 -0.41 -10.78 6.76
CA PHE A 47 -0.27 -9.76 5.73
C PHE A 47 -1.58 -9.01 5.50
N LEU A 48 -1.45 -7.71 5.29
CA LEU A 48 -2.56 -6.84 4.92
C LEU A 48 -2.23 -6.17 3.58
N ILE A 49 -2.99 -6.53 2.55
CA ILE A 49 -2.86 -5.93 1.22
C ILE A 49 -4.13 -5.14 0.93
N ARG A 50 -4.00 -3.86 0.60
CA ARG A 50 -5.13 -2.98 0.25
C ARG A 50 -4.76 -2.07 -0.90
N TRP A 51 -5.69 -1.86 -1.82
CA TRP A 51 -5.51 -0.90 -2.91
C TRP A 51 -6.78 -0.12 -3.20
N GLY A 52 -6.59 1.09 -3.70
CA GLY A 52 -7.69 2.00 -3.99
C GLY A 52 -7.21 3.42 -4.20
N TYR A 53 -8.09 4.38 -3.95
CA TYR A 53 -7.79 5.80 -4.14
C TYR A 53 -7.44 6.44 -2.80
N GLY A 54 -6.38 7.24 -2.73
CA GLY A 54 -5.97 7.91 -1.50
C GLY A 54 -4.89 8.96 -1.74
N HIS A 55 -4.67 9.80 -0.74
CA HIS A 55 -3.62 10.81 -0.77
C HIS A 55 -2.49 10.43 0.18
N ILE A 56 -1.24 10.47 -0.30
CA ILE A 56 -0.07 10.22 0.53
C ILE A 56 0.26 11.48 1.33
N GLU A 57 0.17 11.37 2.64
CA GLU A 57 0.64 12.37 3.58
C GLU A 57 2.15 12.18 3.81
N GLY A 58 2.92 13.26 3.95
CA GLY A 58 4.35 13.15 4.28
C GLY A 58 4.65 12.95 5.75
N THR A 59 3.66 12.45 6.49
CA THR A 59 3.81 11.98 7.86
C THR A 59 3.76 10.45 7.86
N PRO A 60 4.57 9.77 8.68
CA PRO A 60 4.48 8.33 8.85
C PRO A 60 3.10 7.88 9.36
N HIS A 61 2.70 6.66 9.01
CA HIS A 61 1.54 6.02 9.61
C HIS A 61 1.81 5.74 11.10
N GLU A 62 0.77 5.83 11.94
CA GLU A 62 0.92 5.75 13.40
C GLU A 62 1.33 4.33 13.84
N GLU A 63 0.74 3.32 13.20
CA GLU A 63 1.04 1.89 13.40
C GLU A 63 2.22 1.43 12.53
N PHE A 64 2.10 1.55 11.21
CA PHE A 64 3.16 1.20 10.25
C PHE A 64 4.15 2.36 10.03
N LYS A 65 5.02 2.62 11.00
CA LYS A 65 5.92 3.80 10.97
C LYS A 65 6.81 3.92 9.73
N ASP A 66 7.02 2.82 9.02
CA ASP A 66 7.80 2.79 7.77
C ASP A 66 6.94 3.01 6.52
N LEU A 67 5.61 3.08 6.67
CA LEU A 67 4.68 3.48 5.62
C LEU A 67 4.26 4.94 5.82
N PRO A 68 4.05 5.71 4.74
CA PRO A 68 3.43 7.02 4.86
C PRO A 68 1.94 6.87 5.19
N LYS A 69 1.38 7.84 5.91
CA LYS A 69 -0.05 7.90 6.17
C LYS A 69 -0.80 8.13 4.86
N VAL A 70 -1.85 7.37 4.63
CA VAL A 70 -2.75 7.53 3.48
C VAL A 70 -4.06 8.13 3.98
N SER A 71 -4.41 9.34 3.52
CA SER A 71 -5.67 10.00 3.88
C SER A 71 -6.73 9.83 2.78
N GLY A 72 -8.00 9.92 3.18
CA GLY A 72 -9.13 9.81 2.25
C GLY A 72 -9.21 8.46 1.52
N PHE A 73 -8.65 7.40 2.10
CA PHE A 73 -8.51 6.12 1.43
C PHE A 73 -9.87 5.48 1.11
N LYS A 74 -10.16 5.30 -0.17
CA LYS A 74 -11.30 4.59 -0.72
C LYS A 74 -10.84 3.24 -1.23
N CYS A 75 -11.10 2.19 -0.44
CA CYS A 75 -10.74 0.82 -0.77
C CYS A 75 -11.48 0.33 -2.03
N ILE A 76 -10.74 -0.24 -2.97
CA ILE A 76 -11.24 -0.90 -4.18
C ILE A 76 -11.08 -2.41 -4.06
N GLY A 77 -10.01 -2.86 -3.40
CA GLY A 77 -9.83 -4.25 -3.02
C GLY A 77 -8.87 -4.39 -1.85
N GLU A 78 -9.03 -5.51 -1.14
CA GLU A 78 -8.23 -5.88 -0.01
C GLU A 78 -8.12 -7.41 0.11
N HIS A 79 -7.00 -7.87 0.62
CA HIS A 79 -6.70 -9.28 0.83
C HIS A 79 -5.84 -9.44 2.10
N PHE A 80 -6.12 -10.47 2.88
CA PHE A 80 -5.48 -10.71 4.19
C PHE A 80 -4.94 -12.16 4.26
N PRO A 81 -3.82 -12.46 3.58
CA PRO A 81 -3.25 -13.80 3.60
C PRO A 81 -2.30 -13.99 4.79
N ASP A 82 -2.18 -15.24 5.23
CA ASP A 82 -1.16 -15.65 6.20
C ASP A 82 0.15 -16.08 5.52
N GLU A 83 0.05 -16.58 4.29
CA GLU A 83 1.19 -17.12 3.55
C GLU A 83 1.86 -16.03 2.70
N GLU A 84 3.19 -15.96 2.79
CA GLU A 84 3.99 -14.98 2.04
C GLU A 84 3.82 -15.14 0.52
N ALA A 85 3.71 -16.38 0.03
CA ALA A 85 3.50 -16.64 -1.39
C ALA A 85 2.17 -16.07 -1.89
N GLU A 86 1.12 -16.13 -1.08
CA GLU A 86 -0.18 -15.56 -1.41
C GLU A 86 -0.16 -14.02 -1.31
N ALA A 87 0.50 -13.48 -0.28
CA ALA A 87 0.73 -12.05 -0.13
C ALA A 87 1.44 -11.43 -1.34
N GLU A 88 2.45 -12.13 -1.88
CA GLU A 88 3.17 -11.71 -3.09
C GLU A 88 2.26 -11.71 -4.33
N VAL A 89 1.40 -12.72 -4.48
CA VAL A 89 0.44 -12.76 -5.60
C VAL A 89 -0.56 -11.60 -5.49
N SER A 90 -1.12 -11.36 -4.31
CA SER A 90 -2.03 -10.24 -4.07
C SER A 90 -1.35 -8.88 -4.25
N TRP A 91 -0.08 -8.76 -3.83
CA TRP A 91 0.72 -7.56 -4.06
C TRP A 91 0.87 -7.25 -5.55
N VAL A 92 1.24 -8.26 -6.36
CA VAL A 92 1.40 -8.08 -7.81
C VAL A 92 0.10 -7.62 -8.46
N GLU A 93 -1.06 -8.13 -8.01
CA GLU A 93 -2.36 -7.68 -8.50
C GLU A 93 -2.65 -6.22 -8.12
N ALA A 94 -2.46 -5.88 -6.84
CA ALA A 94 -2.67 -4.54 -6.31
C ALA A 94 -1.75 -3.51 -6.99
N GLU A 95 -0.48 -3.85 -7.15
CA GLU A 95 0.52 -3.06 -7.85
C GLU A 95 0.13 -2.86 -9.32
N ARG A 96 -0.29 -3.92 -10.01
CA ARG A 96 -0.75 -3.83 -11.39
C ARG A 96 -1.92 -2.86 -11.52
N TRP A 97 -2.89 -2.90 -10.60
CA TRP A 97 -4.02 -1.97 -10.60
C TRP A 97 -3.58 -0.49 -10.45
N VAL A 98 -2.57 -0.22 -9.62
CA VAL A 98 -1.98 1.13 -9.50
C VAL A 98 -1.34 1.55 -10.82
N ARG A 99 -0.60 0.65 -11.47
CA ARG A 99 0.18 0.91 -12.68
C ARG A 99 -0.60 0.88 -13.98
N GLU A 100 -1.79 0.27 -14.00
CA GLU A 100 -2.65 0.22 -15.19
C GLU A 100 -3.03 1.66 -15.59
N GLU A 101 -2.36 2.21 -16.60
CA GLU A 101 -2.83 3.41 -17.28
C GLU A 101 -4.25 3.11 -17.77
N ARG A 102 -5.25 3.78 -17.18
CA ARG A 102 -6.58 3.75 -17.79
C ARG A 102 -6.49 4.65 -19.00
N GLU A 103 -6.35 4.06 -20.19
CA GLU A 103 -6.75 4.74 -21.41
C GLU A 103 -8.17 5.27 -21.21
N GLY A 104 -8.31 6.60 -21.15
CA GLY A 104 -9.61 7.26 -21.04
C GLY A 104 -9.91 7.86 -19.67
N PHE A 105 -9.29 9.01 -19.38
CA PHE A 105 -10.02 10.11 -18.74
C PHE A 105 -9.49 11.44 -19.30
N ASP A 106 -9.71 11.64 -20.61
CA ASP A 106 -9.81 13.00 -21.15
C ASP A 106 -11.09 13.61 -20.57
N GLY A 107 -10.94 14.34 -19.47
CA GLY A 107 -11.93 15.27 -18.96
C GLY A 107 -11.78 16.63 -19.61
#